data_AF-A0A6B2C777-F1
#
_entry.id   AF-A0A6B2C777-F1
#
_cell.length_a   1.000
_cell.length_b   1.000
_cell.length_c   1.000
_cell.angle_alpha   90.00
_cell.angle_beta   90.00
_cell.angle_gamma   90.00
#
_symmetry.space_group_name_H-M   'P 1'
#
loop_
_entity.id
_entity.type
_entity.pdbx_description
1 polymer ?
#
loop_
_entity_poly.entity_id
_entity_poly.type
_entity_poly.pdbx_seq_one_letter_code
_entity_poly.pdbx_strand_id
1 'polypeptide(L)'
;MPEWVVHNYTAKNFCNLPEDICVEINRFIDFNPLEHDVNRIIINGHWDPEALLYLAVVIYEKWGYNGLKCMLHHNLLDYAHKLATAGKYGWLIRNYGVAYAINDIKSFVYKVLDGITNDFSPILKIFENGGGIYEVVQKIESDELWSVKDLKSFVDILREPYIINFLKDLIKAVNELKECMDLCVLEVLEVEFYTQDRFRDLCPICFSSTYGEDFILVPEEYRPKNLAFRVHKKCFEELTKKARELLDKGLNEKETLRKVMIKFMPPSIVWEAVRRAKKV
;
A
#
# COMPACT_ATOMS: atom_id res chain seq x y z
N MET A 1 -6.73 -5.01 -10.83
CA MET A 1 -6.53 -5.13 -9.39
C MET A 1 -5.31 -6.02 -9.21
N PRO A 2 -4.30 -5.67 -8.40
CA PRO A 2 -3.33 -6.65 -7.97
C PRO A 2 -4.08 -7.85 -7.39
N GLU A 3 -3.65 -9.05 -7.73
CA GLU A 3 -4.19 -10.24 -7.09
C GLU A 3 -4.03 -10.08 -5.57
N TRP A 4 -5.05 -10.49 -4.80
CA TRP A 4 -5.03 -10.36 -3.33
C TRP A 4 -3.81 -10.96 -2.67
N VAL A 5 -3.20 -11.96 -3.31
CA VAL A 5 -1.96 -12.55 -2.84
C VAL A 5 -0.84 -11.50 -2.69
N VAL A 6 -0.76 -10.53 -3.61
CA VAL A 6 0.20 -9.43 -3.55
C VAL A 6 -0.20 -8.47 -2.42
N HIS A 7 -1.47 -8.07 -2.34
CA HIS A 7 -1.97 -7.20 -1.26
C HIS A 7 -1.70 -7.79 0.13
N ASN A 8 -2.05 -9.05 0.34
CA ASN A 8 -1.87 -9.74 1.62
C ASN A 8 -0.39 -9.88 1.95
N TYR A 9 0.44 -10.23 0.96
CA TYR A 9 1.88 -10.36 1.15
C TYR A 9 2.52 -9.03 1.56
N THR A 10 2.24 -7.93 0.86
CA THR A 10 2.82 -6.62 1.18
C THR A 10 2.28 -6.07 2.49
N ALA A 11 0.99 -6.24 2.77
CA ALA A 11 0.36 -5.83 4.01
C ALA A 11 1.05 -6.50 5.22
N LYS A 12 1.20 -7.82 5.17
CA LYS A 12 1.83 -8.62 6.23
C LYS A 12 3.32 -8.31 6.37
N ASN A 13 4.06 -8.38 5.27
CA ASN A 13 5.52 -8.40 5.33
C ASN A 13 6.16 -7.01 5.34
N PHE A 14 5.53 -6.00 4.74
CA PHE A 14 6.12 -4.66 4.63
C PHE A 14 5.46 -3.65 5.57
N CYS A 15 4.15 -3.78 5.80
CA CYS A 15 3.40 -2.88 6.69
C CYS A 15 3.03 -3.50 8.05
N ASN A 16 3.41 -4.75 8.31
CA ASN A 16 3.13 -5.48 9.55
C ASN A 16 1.63 -5.44 9.93
N LEU A 17 0.76 -5.62 8.93
CA LEU A 17 -0.68 -5.62 9.12
C LEU A 17 -1.21 -7.03 9.42
N PRO A 18 -2.25 -7.15 10.26
CA PRO A 18 -2.89 -8.43 10.57
C PRO A 18 -3.53 -9.05 9.32
N GLU A 19 -3.08 -10.26 9.00
CA GLU A 19 -3.44 -10.97 7.76
C GLU A 19 -4.92 -11.33 7.70
N ASP A 20 -5.50 -11.77 8.82
CA ASP A 20 -6.92 -12.08 8.96
C ASP A 20 -7.80 -10.87 8.64
N ILE A 21 -7.50 -9.72 9.23
CA ILE A 21 -8.23 -8.46 8.99
C ILE A 21 -8.05 -8.01 7.54
N CYS A 22 -6.82 -8.00 7.00
CA CYS A 22 -6.59 -7.56 5.63
C CYS A 22 -7.27 -8.45 4.59
N VAL A 23 -7.34 -9.77 4.80
CA VAL A 23 -8.10 -10.68 3.92
C VAL A 23 -9.59 -10.37 3.94
N GLU A 24 -10.17 -10.12 5.12
CA GLU A 24 -11.58 -9.72 5.23
C GLU A 24 -11.88 -8.38 4.57
N ILE A 25 -11.01 -7.39 4.77
CA ILE A 25 -11.14 -6.06 4.17
C ILE A 25 -11.02 -6.14 2.65
N ASN A 26 -10.06 -6.88 2.11
CA ASN A 26 -9.93 -7.09 0.66
C ASN A 26 -11.21 -7.72 0.08
N ARG A 27 -11.77 -8.74 0.76
CA ARG A 27 -13.05 -9.35 0.37
C ARG A 27 -14.20 -8.36 0.41
N PHE A 28 -14.26 -7.54 1.46
CA PHE A 28 -15.33 -6.58 1.65
C PHE A 28 -15.32 -5.53 0.55
N ILE A 29 -14.17 -4.91 0.29
CA ILE A 29 -14.00 -3.89 -0.75
C ILE A 29 -14.31 -4.47 -2.14
N ASP A 30 -13.82 -5.68 -2.46
CA ASP A 30 -13.88 -6.19 -3.84
C ASP A 30 -15.10 -7.06 -4.16
N PHE A 31 -15.90 -7.46 -3.16
CA PHE A 31 -17.10 -8.26 -3.41
C PHE A 31 -18.38 -7.65 -2.92
N ASN A 32 -18.34 -6.52 -2.21
CA ASN A 32 -19.57 -5.80 -1.87
C ASN A 32 -19.95 -4.87 -3.04
N PRO A 33 -20.96 -5.20 -3.88
CA PRO A 33 -21.30 -4.40 -5.05
C PRO A 33 -21.80 -2.98 -4.72
N LEU A 34 -22.18 -2.72 -3.45
CA LEU A 34 -22.55 -1.39 -2.97
C LEU A 34 -21.34 -0.56 -2.53
N GLU A 35 -20.16 -1.17 -2.39
CA GLU A 35 -18.93 -0.55 -1.89
C GLU A 35 -17.73 -0.75 -2.83
N HIS A 36 -17.81 -1.67 -3.80
CA HIS A 36 -16.76 -1.96 -4.78
C HIS A 36 -16.48 -0.74 -5.64
N ASP A 37 -15.26 -0.22 -5.54
CA ASP A 37 -14.83 1.08 -6.11
C ASP A 37 -15.68 2.28 -5.63
N VAL A 38 -16.77 2.06 -4.87
CA VAL A 38 -17.63 3.10 -4.34
C VAL A 38 -16.83 3.84 -3.29
N ASN A 39 -16.88 5.17 -3.39
CA ASN A 39 -16.10 6.08 -2.58
C ASN A 39 -14.58 6.06 -2.78
N ARG A 40 -14.01 5.25 -3.69
CA ARG A 40 -12.61 5.44 -4.16
C ARG A 40 -12.55 6.55 -5.22
N ILE A 41 -12.84 7.78 -4.80
CA ILE A 41 -12.86 8.96 -5.66
C ILE A 41 -11.55 9.71 -5.45
N ILE A 42 -10.49 9.29 -6.13
CA ILE A 42 -9.17 9.94 -6.05
C ILE A 42 -8.94 10.73 -7.33
N ILE A 43 -8.89 12.05 -7.21
CA ILE A 43 -8.70 12.98 -8.33
C ILE A 43 -7.40 13.74 -8.12
N ASN A 44 -6.47 13.64 -9.08
CA ASN A 44 -5.18 14.33 -9.03
C ASN A 44 -4.38 14.10 -7.73
N GLY A 45 -4.51 12.91 -7.14
CA GLY A 45 -3.82 12.52 -5.90
C GLY A 45 -4.46 13.09 -4.65
N HIS A 46 -5.74 13.45 -4.71
CA HIS A 46 -6.54 13.86 -3.57
C HIS A 46 -7.78 12.98 -3.51
N TRP A 47 -8.01 12.34 -2.37
CA TRP A 47 -9.21 11.53 -2.16
C TRP A 47 -10.34 12.48 -1.77
N ASP A 48 -11.51 12.37 -2.43
CA ASP A 48 -12.72 13.07 -2.00
C ASP A 48 -12.99 12.77 -0.50
N PRO A 49 -12.89 13.78 0.37
CA PRO A 49 -12.87 13.54 1.81
C PRO A 49 -14.25 13.12 2.35
N GLU A 50 -15.34 13.57 1.72
CA GLU A 50 -16.68 13.12 2.08
C GLU A 50 -16.85 11.62 1.80
N ALA A 51 -16.48 11.19 0.59
CA ALA A 51 -16.51 9.79 0.19
C ALA A 51 -15.62 8.92 1.09
N LEU A 52 -14.39 9.37 1.36
CA LEU A 52 -13.48 8.65 2.25
C LEU A 52 -14.05 8.53 3.66
N LEU A 53 -14.65 9.60 4.22
CA LEU A 53 -15.23 9.57 5.56
C LEU A 53 -16.28 8.47 5.68
N TYR A 54 -17.22 8.37 4.73
CA TYR A 54 -18.27 7.36 4.74
C TYR A 54 -17.70 5.94 4.76
N LEU A 55 -16.75 5.64 3.87
CA LEU A 55 -16.11 4.33 3.82
C LEU A 55 -15.29 4.06 5.10
N ALA A 56 -14.48 5.02 5.54
CA ALA A 56 -13.59 4.87 6.66
C ALA A 56 -14.36 4.63 7.98
N VAL A 57 -15.50 5.29 8.16
CA VAL A 57 -16.36 5.08 9.34
C VAL A 57 -16.90 3.65 9.39
N VAL A 58 -17.49 3.15 8.29
CA VAL A 58 -17.99 1.77 8.20
C VAL A 58 -16.89 0.75 8.51
N ILE A 59 -15.70 0.99 7.97
CA ILE A 59 -14.53 0.13 8.20
C ILE A 59 -14.08 0.19 9.66
N TYR A 60 -14.05 1.38 10.25
CA TYR A 60 -13.61 1.58 11.62
C TYR A 60 -14.56 0.96 12.65
N GLU A 61 -15.87 1.08 12.45
CA GLU A 61 -16.86 0.47 13.35
C GLU A 61 -16.71 -1.05 13.42
N LYS A 62 -16.35 -1.69 12.30
CA LYS A 62 -16.29 -3.15 12.20
C LYS A 62 -14.91 -3.73 12.50
N TRP A 63 -13.83 -3.08 12.10
CA TRP A 63 -12.46 -3.60 12.22
C TRP A 63 -11.48 -2.64 12.93
N GLY A 64 -11.97 -1.49 13.39
CA GLY A 64 -11.18 -0.50 14.11
C GLY A 64 -10.00 0.04 13.33
N TYR A 65 -8.98 0.45 14.08
CA TYR A 65 -7.73 0.99 13.58
C TYR A 65 -7.05 0.12 12.51
N ASN A 66 -6.98 -1.20 12.73
CA ASN A 66 -6.36 -2.13 11.79
C ASN A 66 -7.15 -2.21 10.47
N GLY A 67 -8.48 -2.14 10.54
CA GLY A 67 -9.35 -2.03 9.36
C GLY A 67 -9.00 -0.83 8.50
N LEU A 68 -8.86 0.35 9.11
CA LEU A 68 -8.48 1.58 8.39
C LEU A 68 -7.15 1.41 7.64
N LYS A 69 -6.13 0.87 8.30
CA LYS A 69 -4.83 0.61 7.66
C LYS A 69 -4.96 -0.36 6.49
N CYS A 70 -5.65 -1.49 6.66
CA CYS A 70 -5.84 -2.47 5.60
C CYS A 70 -6.63 -1.86 4.41
N MET A 71 -7.67 -1.07 4.68
CA MET A 71 -8.48 -0.42 3.64
C MET A 71 -7.69 0.62 2.85
N LEU A 72 -6.94 1.49 3.53
CA LEU A 72 -6.09 2.47 2.87
C LEU A 72 -4.98 1.77 2.06
N HIS A 73 -4.31 0.79 2.65
CA HIS A 73 -3.28 -0.01 1.97
C HIS A 73 -3.83 -0.64 0.68
N HIS A 74 -4.98 -1.32 0.76
CA HIS A 74 -5.64 -1.94 -0.38
C HIS A 74 -5.88 -0.91 -1.50
N ASN A 75 -6.61 0.17 -1.20
CA ASN A 75 -7.03 1.14 -2.22
C ASN A 75 -5.85 1.87 -2.87
N LEU A 76 -4.81 2.16 -2.10
CA LEU A 76 -3.60 2.81 -2.62
C LEU A 76 -2.81 1.87 -3.55
N LEU A 77 -2.73 0.57 -3.24
CA LEU A 77 -2.09 -0.41 -4.12
C LEU A 77 -2.89 -0.66 -5.40
N ASP A 78 -4.21 -0.68 -5.30
CA ASP A 78 -5.10 -0.75 -6.45
C ASP A 78 -4.88 0.41 -7.41
N TYR A 79 -4.75 1.62 -6.85
CA TYR A 79 -4.48 2.80 -7.64
C TYR A 79 -3.08 2.77 -8.26
N ALA A 80 -2.06 2.38 -7.48
CA ALA A 80 -0.69 2.22 -7.98
C ALA A 80 -0.64 1.21 -9.14
N HIS A 81 -1.36 0.10 -9.03
CA HIS A 81 -1.50 -0.90 -10.09
C HIS A 81 -2.23 -0.37 -11.32
N LYS A 82 -3.31 0.40 -11.12
CA LYS A 82 -4.02 1.03 -12.24
C LYS A 82 -3.10 1.98 -13.01
N LEU A 83 -2.28 2.76 -12.31
CA LEU A 83 -1.24 3.59 -12.94
C LEU A 83 -0.16 2.72 -13.63
N ALA A 84 0.23 1.61 -13.01
CA ALA A 84 1.25 0.72 -13.56
C ALA A 84 0.81 -0.06 -14.82
N THR A 85 -0.49 -0.24 -15.02
CA THR A 85 -1.07 -0.99 -16.15
C THR A 85 -1.58 -0.07 -17.26
N ALA A 86 -1.89 1.19 -16.97
CA ALA A 86 -2.58 2.09 -17.90
C ALA A 86 -1.83 3.41 -18.15
N GLY A 87 -2.23 4.10 -19.22
CA GLY A 87 -1.76 5.45 -19.56
C GLY A 87 -0.25 5.55 -19.75
N LYS A 88 0.30 6.74 -19.43
CA LYS A 88 1.72 7.07 -19.57
C LYS A 88 2.61 6.11 -18.77
N TYR A 89 2.28 5.88 -17.50
CA TYR A 89 3.14 5.09 -16.63
C TYR A 89 3.14 3.61 -16.99
N GLY A 90 1.99 3.03 -17.34
CA GLY A 90 1.97 1.65 -17.83
C GLY A 90 2.74 1.47 -19.13
N TRP A 91 2.72 2.46 -20.04
CA TRP A 91 3.59 2.43 -21.22
C TRP A 91 5.09 2.46 -20.85
N LEU A 92 5.49 3.29 -19.89
CA LEU A 92 6.87 3.38 -19.42
C LEU A 92 7.34 2.07 -18.77
N ILE A 93 6.54 1.51 -17.85
CA ILE A 93 6.87 0.26 -17.16
C ILE A 93 6.99 -0.87 -18.17
N ARG A 94 6.02 -1.01 -19.08
CA ARG A 94 6.09 -2.06 -20.10
C ARG A 94 7.36 -1.97 -20.90
N ASN A 95 7.71 -0.79 -21.43
CA ASN A 95 8.78 -0.68 -22.42
C ASN A 95 10.19 -0.47 -21.85
N TYR A 96 10.31 0.12 -20.65
CA TYR A 96 11.60 0.54 -20.09
C TYR A 96 11.84 0.03 -18.67
N GLY A 97 10.81 -0.50 -18.00
CA GLY A 97 10.91 -1.02 -16.64
C GLY A 97 10.47 -0.04 -15.55
N VAL A 98 10.38 -0.55 -14.33
CA VAL A 98 9.78 0.11 -13.16
C VAL A 98 10.47 1.43 -12.80
N ALA A 99 11.79 1.51 -12.99
CA ALA A 99 12.61 2.67 -12.64
C ALA A 99 12.12 3.99 -13.28
N TYR A 100 11.43 3.91 -14.43
CA TYR A 100 10.96 5.08 -15.19
C TYR A 100 9.62 5.66 -14.70
N ALA A 101 8.90 4.96 -13.83
CA ALA A 101 7.58 5.38 -13.35
C ALA A 101 7.44 5.38 -11.82
N ILE A 102 8.30 4.65 -11.11
CA ILE A 102 8.17 4.41 -9.67
C ILE A 102 8.11 5.69 -8.83
N ASN A 103 8.94 6.69 -9.15
CA ASN A 103 8.98 7.94 -8.36
C ASN A 103 7.68 8.75 -8.52
N ASP A 104 7.14 8.82 -9.74
CA ASP A 104 5.89 9.53 -10.02
C ASP A 104 4.70 8.83 -9.35
N ILE A 105 4.65 7.49 -9.43
CA ILE A 105 3.58 6.71 -8.78
C ILE A 105 3.68 6.78 -7.25
N LYS A 106 4.89 6.68 -6.68
CA LYS A 106 5.10 6.87 -5.22
C LYS A 106 4.69 8.26 -4.77
N SER A 107 5.10 9.29 -5.50
CA SER A 107 4.73 10.68 -5.23
C SER A 107 3.20 10.86 -5.23
N PHE A 108 2.51 10.24 -6.19
CA PHE A 108 1.06 10.24 -6.22
C PHE A 108 0.45 9.58 -4.97
N VAL A 109 0.91 8.39 -4.58
CA VAL A 109 0.41 7.67 -3.39
C VAL A 109 0.63 8.51 -2.12
N TYR A 110 1.80 9.13 -1.97
CA TYR A 110 2.06 10.01 -0.83
C TYR A 110 1.23 11.28 -0.85
N LYS A 111 0.98 11.86 -2.02
CA LYS A 111 0.07 12.98 -2.16
C LYS A 111 -1.34 12.65 -1.67
N VAL A 112 -1.83 11.44 -1.95
CA VAL A 112 -3.14 10.98 -1.43
C VAL A 112 -3.12 10.92 0.09
N LEU A 113 -2.11 10.28 0.68
CA LEU A 113 -1.95 10.18 2.14
C LEU A 113 -1.82 11.56 2.82
N ASP A 114 -1.08 12.48 2.21
CA ASP A 114 -0.96 13.86 2.69
C ASP A 114 -2.30 14.60 2.62
N GLY A 115 -3.06 14.40 1.53
CA GLY A 115 -4.41 14.92 1.39
C GLY A 115 -5.30 14.52 2.57
N ILE A 116 -5.36 13.23 2.90
CA ILE A 116 -6.14 12.73 4.04
C ILE A 116 -5.73 13.43 5.33
N THR A 117 -4.43 13.57 5.60
CA THR A 117 -3.98 14.30 6.80
C THR A 117 -4.47 15.74 6.79
N ASN A 118 -4.34 16.43 5.65
CA ASN A 118 -4.72 17.84 5.51
C ASN A 118 -6.23 18.07 5.65
N ASP A 119 -7.06 17.12 5.21
CA ASP A 119 -8.52 17.24 5.25
C ASP A 119 -9.09 16.96 6.64
N PHE A 120 -8.53 15.98 7.36
CA PHE A 120 -9.10 15.52 8.63
C PHE A 120 -8.42 16.10 9.87
N SER A 121 -7.16 16.52 9.79
CA SER A 121 -6.47 17.16 10.93
C SER A 121 -7.13 18.45 11.42
N PRO A 122 -7.63 19.35 10.55
CA PRO A 122 -8.35 20.54 11.01
C PRO A 122 -9.60 20.19 11.82
N ILE A 123 -10.37 19.18 11.39
CA ILE A 123 -11.56 18.70 12.11
C ILE A 123 -11.16 18.18 13.49
N LEU A 124 -10.12 17.35 13.56
CA LEU A 124 -9.61 16.84 14.84
C LEU A 124 -9.18 17.98 15.78
N LYS A 125 -8.45 18.97 15.27
CA LYS A 125 -7.98 20.11 16.07
C LYS A 125 -9.13 20.92 16.68
N ILE A 126 -10.24 21.08 15.98
CA ILE A 126 -11.43 21.75 16.50
C ILE A 126 -11.92 21.01 17.76
N PHE A 127 -12.11 19.70 17.66
CA PHE A 127 -12.54 18.89 18.81
C PHE A 127 -11.52 18.88 19.97
N GLU A 128 -10.22 18.80 19.67
CA GLU A 128 -9.18 18.81 20.71
C GLU A 128 -9.08 20.15 21.45
N ASN A 129 -9.47 21.25 20.81
CA ASN A 129 -9.51 22.58 21.41
C ASN A 129 -10.83 22.86 22.17
N GLY A 130 -11.71 21.86 22.32
CA GLY A 130 -13.01 22.00 22.96
C GLY A 130 -14.09 22.61 22.06
N GLY A 131 -13.81 22.76 20.76
CA GLY A 131 -14.79 23.10 19.74
C GLY A 131 -15.79 21.96 19.52
N GLY A 132 -16.89 22.28 18.82
CA GLY A 132 -17.98 21.34 18.58
C GLY A 132 -18.35 21.23 17.10
N ILE A 133 -19.33 20.36 16.82
CA ILE A 133 -19.85 20.12 15.45
C ILE A 133 -20.26 21.43 14.76
N TYR A 134 -20.85 22.36 15.50
CA TYR A 134 -21.25 23.66 14.96
C TYR A 134 -20.06 24.44 14.36
N GLU A 135 -18.90 24.42 15.01
CA GLU A 135 -17.70 25.09 14.50
C GLU A 135 -17.14 24.38 13.25
N VAL A 136 -17.21 23.05 13.20
CA VAL A 136 -16.86 22.28 11.99
C VAL A 136 -17.76 22.68 10.82
N VAL A 137 -19.07 22.75 11.04
CA VAL A 137 -20.05 23.16 10.02
C VAL A 137 -19.79 24.59 9.56
N GLN A 138 -19.54 25.53 10.48
CA GLN A 138 -19.21 26.91 10.11
C GLN A 138 -17.98 26.99 9.19
N LYS A 139 -16.96 26.16 9.43
CA LYS A 139 -15.77 26.12 8.58
C LYS A 139 -16.00 25.47 7.21
N ILE A 140 -16.95 24.54 7.11
CA ILE A 140 -17.40 24.01 5.82
C ILE A 140 -18.16 25.10 5.04
N GLU A 141 -19.07 25.81 5.71
CA GLU A 141 -19.85 26.90 5.11
C GLU A 141 -18.99 28.11 4.69
N SER A 142 -17.84 28.32 5.33
CA SER A 142 -16.89 29.38 5.00
C SER A 142 -15.81 28.97 3.98
N ASP A 143 -15.88 27.76 3.41
CA ASP A 143 -14.88 27.17 2.52
C ASP A 143 -13.46 27.05 3.13
N GLU A 144 -13.34 27.08 4.47
CA GLU A 144 -12.09 26.78 5.18
C GLU A 144 -11.82 25.27 5.27
N LEU A 145 -12.88 24.47 5.18
CA LEU A 145 -12.83 23.02 5.00
C LEU A 145 -13.39 22.65 3.62
N TRP A 146 -13.18 21.40 3.24
CA TRP A 146 -13.74 20.83 2.03
C TRP A 146 -15.28 20.84 2.06
N SER A 147 -15.88 21.04 0.89
CA SER A 147 -17.34 21.10 0.74
C SER A 147 -18.00 19.75 0.98
N VAL A 148 -19.09 19.73 1.74
CA VAL A 148 -19.92 18.53 2.01
C VAL A 148 -21.21 18.60 1.20
N LYS A 149 -21.54 17.55 0.45
CA LYS A 149 -22.79 17.46 -0.31
C LYS A 149 -23.97 17.08 0.58
N ASP A 150 -23.81 16.09 1.45
CA ASP A 150 -24.85 15.69 2.42
C ASP A 150 -24.46 16.13 3.83
N LEU A 151 -24.71 17.41 4.13
CA LEU A 151 -24.38 18.01 5.42
C LEU A 151 -25.07 17.30 6.59
N LYS A 152 -26.29 16.77 6.38
CA LYS A 152 -27.04 16.09 7.43
C LYS A 152 -26.34 14.79 7.81
N SER A 153 -26.05 13.94 6.83
CA SER A 153 -25.38 12.66 7.07
C SER A 153 -23.97 12.85 7.63
N PHE A 154 -23.25 13.87 7.18
CA PHE A 154 -21.96 14.25 7.75
C PHE A 154 -22.07 14.64 9.23
N VAL A 155 -23.02 15.50 9.59
CA VAL A 155 -23.27 15.91 10.98
C VAL A 155 -23.65 14.71 11.85
N ASP A 156 -24.43 13.77 11.32
CA ASP A 156 -24.82 12.56 12.05
C ASP A 156 -23.59 11.70 12.37
N ILE A 157 -22.66 11.53 11.42
CA ILE A 157 -21.36 10.87 11.67
C ILE A 157 -20.55 11.59 12.75
N LEU A 158 -20.50 12.92 12.70
CA LEU A 158 -19.74 13.70 13.69
C LEU A 158 -20.32 13.62 15.12
N ARG A 159 -21.56 13.14 15.28
CA ARG A 159 -22.17 12.93 16.60
C ARG A 159 -21.77 11.59 17.22
N GLU A 160 -21.19 10.68 16.44
CA GLU A 160 -20.82 9.36 16.93
C GLU A 160 -19.78 9.47 18.07
N PRO A 161 -19.95 8.72 19.17
CA PRO A 161 -19.14 8.89 20.37
C PRO A 161 -17.66 8.52 20.13
N TYR A 162 -17.36 7.77 19.08
CA TYR A 162 -16.01 7.35 18.72
C TYR A 162 -15.30 8.32 17.75
N ILE A 163 -15.94 9.39 17.27
CA ILE A 163 -15.42 10.20 16.14
C ILE A 163 -14.02 10.76 16.40
N ILE A 164 -13.72 11.22 17.62
CA ILE A 164 -12.41 11.76 17.97
C ILE A 164 -11.33 10.67 17.88
N ASN A 165 -11.65 9.46 18.39
CA ASN A 165 -10.73 8.32 18.31
C ASN A 165 -10.54 7.86 16.86
N PHE A 166 -11.62 7.82 16.08
CA PHE A 166 -11.58 7.53 14.65
C PHE A 166 -10.65 8.51 13.90
N LEU A 167 -10.79 9.82 14.10
CA LEU A 167 -9.96 10.82 13.43
C LEU A 167 -8.48 10.68 13.79
N LYS A 168 -8.18 10.43 15.08
CA LYS A 168 -6.83 10.13 15.56
C LYS A 168 -6.25 8.89 14.91
N ASP A 169 -7.03 7.82 14.88
CA ASP A 169 -6.65 6.54 14.30
C ASP A 169 -6.47 6.62 12.79
N LEU A 170 -7.29 7.39 12.08
CA LEU A 170 -7.16 7.64 10.65
C LEU A 170 -5.83 8.36 10.35
N ILE A 171 -5.54 9.46 11.04
CA ILE A 171 -4.29 10.21 10.86
C ILE A 171 -3.08 9.35 11.24
N LYS A 172 -3.19 8.56 12.32
CA LYS A 172 -2.14 7.62 12.72
C LYS A 172 -1.92 6.53 11.66
N ALA A 173 -2.99 5.96 11.11
CA ALA A 173 -2.93 4.95 10.06
C ALA A 173 -2.23 5.49 8.82
N VAL A 174 -2.57 6.71 8.40
CA VAL A 174 -1.92 7.43 7.30
C VAL A 174 -0.42 7.58 7.53
N ASN A 175 -0.02 8.07 8.70
CA ASN A 175 1.40 8.28 9.03
C ASN A 175 2.20 6.97 9.01
N GLU A 176 1.67 5.90 9.62
CA GLU A 176 2.35 4.60 9.62
C GLU A 176 2.44 3.99 8.22
N LEU A 177 1.42 4.16 7.37
CA LEU A 177 1.46 3.69 5.99
C LEU A 177 2.54 4.42 5.17
N LYS A 178 2.75 5.71 5.38
CA LYS A 178 3.84 6.46 4.71
C LYS A 178 5.23 5.84 4.95
N GLU A 179 5.42 5.10 6.04
CA GLU A 179 6.70 4.46 6.37
C GLU A 179 6.98 3.12 5.67
N CYS A 180 5.95 2.51 5.05
CA CYS A 180 6.04 1.18 4.44
C CYS A 180 5.53 1.11 2.99
N MET A 181 4.71 2.07 2.55
CA MET A 181 4.06 2.02 1.23
C MET A 181 5.05 2.09 0.07
N ASP A 182 6.27 2.60 0.26
CA ASP A 182 7.30 2.62 -0.79
C ASP A 182 7.67 1.23 -1.30
N LEU A 183 7.77 0.25 -0.40
CA LEU A 183 8.05 -1.14 -0.75
C LEU A 183 6.84 -1.80 -1.37
N CYS A 184 5.64 -1.55 -0.84
CA CYS A 184 4.40 -2.12 -1.37
C CYS A 184 4.14 -1.66 -2.81
N VAL A 185 4.30 -0.36 -3.08
CA VAL A 185 4.16 0.20 -4.45
C VAL A 185 5.20 -0.39 -5.38
N LEU A 186 6.47 -0.48 -4.96
CA LEU A 186 7.52 -1.06 -5.79
C LEU A 186 7.22 -2.53 -6.13
N GLU A 187 6.78 -3.32 -5.15
CA GLU A 187 6.41 -4.72 -5.36
C GLU A 187 5.31 -4.87 -6.42
N VAL A 188 4.23 -4.08 -6.32
CA VAL A 188 3.13 -4.11 -7.30
C VAL A 188 3.63 -3.80 -8.71
N LEU A 189 4.50 -2.80 -8.86
CA LEU A 189 5.04 -2.41 -10.17
C LEU A 189 5.99 -3.46 -10.74
N GLU A 190 6.80 -4.11 -9.90
CA GLU A 190 7.70 -5.18 -10.30
C GLU A 190 6.91 -6.44 -10.72
N VAL A 191 5.85 -6.81 -9.99
CA VAL A 191 4.94 -7.89 -10.41
C VAL A 191 4.35 -7.59 -11.79
N GLU A 192 3.85 -6.37 -12.02
CA GLU A 192 3.33 -5.96 -13.33
C GLU A 192 4.42 -6.00 -14.44
N PHE A 193 5.66 -5.67 -14.10
CA PHE A 193 6.75 -5.74 -15.07
C PHE A 193 7.07 -7.19 -15.48
N TYR A 194 7.22 -8.09 -14.51
CA TYR A 194 7.64 -9.48 -14.74
C TYR A 194 6.51 -10.44 -15.18
N THR A 195 5.25 -10.02 -15.10
CA THR A 195 4.13 -10.80 -15.66
C THR A 195 4.08 -10.75 -17.19
N GLN A 196 4.79 -9.81 -17.82
CA GLN A 196 4.94 -9.75 -19.28
C GLN A 196 5.79 -10.94 -19.78
N ASP A 197 5.28 -11.65 -20.80
CA ASP A 197 5.92 -12.87 -21.35
C ASP A 197 7.42 -12.71 -21.64
N ARG A 198 7.84 -11.55 -22.16
CA ARG A 198 9.24 -11.29 -22.51
C ARG A 198 10.20 -11.14 -21.33
N PHE A 199 9.69 -10.83 -20.14
CA PHE A 199 10.50 -10.60 -18.94
C PHE A 199 10.32 -11.71 -17.90
N ARG A 200 9.26 -12.50 -18.04
CA ARG A 200 8.86 -13.55 -17.12
C ARG A 200 9.92 -14.59 -16.80
N ASP A 201 10.73 -14.91 -17.79
CA ASP A 201 11.81 -15.89 -17.66
C ASP A 201 13.15 -15.27 -17.31
N LEU A 202 13.21 -13.97 -16.99
CA LEU A 202 14.43 -13.31 -16.54
C LEU A 202 14.53 -13.32 -15.02
N CYS A 203 15.74 -13.59 -14.53
CA CYS A 203 16.06 -13.44 -13.11
C CYS A 203 16.10 -11.95 -12.72
N PRO A 204 15.30 -11.48 -11.74
CA PRO A 204 15.27 -10.06 -11.39
C PRO A 204 16.56 -9.50 -10.76
N ILE A 205 17.50 -10.37 -10.38
CA ILE A 205 18.77 -9.98 -9.79
C ILE A 205 19.83 -9.72 -10.89
N CYS A 206 19.97 -10.65 -11.83
CA CYS A 206 21.02 -10.61 -12.85
C CYS A 206 20.52 -10.28 -14.27
N PHE A 207 19.20 -10.19 -14.46
CA PHE A 207 18.54 -9.94 -15.74
C PHE A 207 18.88 -10.95 -16.86
N SER A 208 19.35 -12.14 -16.48
CA SER A 208 19.64 -13.24 -17.41
C SER A 208 18.47 -14.22 -17.45
N SER A 209 18.29 -14.92 -18.58
CA SER A 209 17.25 -15.94 -18.73
C SER A 209 17.45 -17.10 -17.75
N THR A 210 16.34 -17.61 -17.22
CA THR A 210 16.23 -18.77 -16.34
C THR A 210 15.90 -20.06 -17.08
N TYR A 211 15.77 -20.00 -18.41
CA TYR A 211 15.44 -21.15 -19.23
C TYR A 211 16.59 -22.16 -19.24
N GLY A 212 16.32 -23.38 -18.79
CA GLY A 212 17.33 -24.44 -18.71
C GLY A 212 18.37 -24.26 -17.59
N GLU A 213 18.18 -23.30 -16.69
CA GLU A 213 19.03 -23.07 -15.51
C GLU A 213 18.32 -23.46 -14.20
N ASP A 214 19.10 -23.65 -13.13
CA ASP A 214 18.58 -23.85 -11.77
C ASP A 214 18.01 -22.54 -11.20
N PHE A 215 16.69 -22.48 -11.06
CA PHE A 215 15.98 -21.34 -10.46
C PHE A 215 15.04 -21.78 -9.33
N ILE A 216 14.63 -20.80 -8.53
CA ILE A 216 13.59 -20.93 -7.51
C ILE A 216 12.49 -19.90 -7.77
N LEU A 217 11.28 -20.17 -7.24
CA LEU A 217 10.14 -19.27 -7.33
C LEU A 217 9.95 -18.52 -6.00
N VAL A 218 10.00 -17.19 -6.05
CA VAL A 218 9.96 -16.31 -4.88
C VAL A 218 8.97 -15.15 -5.12
N PRO A 219 8.13 -14.77 -4.15
CA PRO A 219 7.82 -15.51 -2.93
C PRO A 219 6.99 -16.76 -3.23
N GLU A 220 6.97 -17.72 -2.32
CA GLU A 220 6.23 -18.98 -2.50
C GLU A 220 4.71 -18.75 -2.55
N GLU A 221 4.25 -17.77 -1.77
CA GLU A 221 2.86 -17.32 -1.69
C GLU A 221 2.29 -16.95 -3.07
N TYR A 222 3.12 -16.45 -3.99
CA TYR A 222 2.69 -16.00 -5.32
C TYR A 222 2.52 -17.14 -6.33
N ARG A 223 3.01 -18.35 -6.03
CA ARG A 223 3.00 -19.49 -6.96
C ARG A 223 1.59 -19.89 -7.43
N PRO A 224 0.55 -19.97 -6.57
CA PRO A 224 -0.79 -20.38 -6.99
C PRO A 224 -1.40 -19.46 -8.04
N LYS A 225 -0.95 -18.20 -8.10
CA LYS A 225 -1.40 -17.19 -9.05
C LYS A 225 -0.41 -16.95 -10.19
N ASN A 226 0.66 -17.73 -10.24
CA ASN A 226 1.68 -17.64 -11.29
C ASN A 226 2.43 -16.30 -11.32
N LEU A 227 2.48 -15.62 -10.17
CA LEU A 227 3.10 -14.29 -10.00
C LEU A 227 4.50 -14.35 -9.38
N ALA A 228 4.96 -15.54 -8.97
CA ALA A 228 6.26 -15.68 -8.32
C ALA A 228 7.39 -15.42 -9.33
N PHE A 229 8.40 -14.68 -8.89
CA PHE A 229 9.59 -14.38 -9.67
C PHE A 229 10.48 -15.61 -9.80
N ARG A 230 11.00 -15.86 -11.01
CA ARG A 230 12.00 -16.89 -11.27
C ARG A 230 13.37 -16.32 -10.92
N VAL A 231 13.99 -16.79 -9.85
CA VAL A 231 15.29 -16.28 -9.37
C VAL A 231 16.32 -17.38 -9.50
N HIS A 232 17.44 -17.12 -10.18
CA HIS A 232 18.56 -18.06 -10.20
C HIS A 232 18.97 -18.43 -8.77
N LYS A 233 19.14 -19.73 -8.51
CA LYS A 233 19.49 -20.22 -7.18
C LYS A 233 20.77 -19.57 -6.64
N LYS A 234 21.80 -19.48 -7.50
CA LYS A 234 23.07 -18.78 -7.19
C LYS A 234 22.85 -17.32 -6.76
N CYS A 235 22.01 -16.58 -7.50
CA CYS A 235 21.75 -15.17 -7.20
C CYS A 235 21.01 -15.00 -5.86
N PHE A 236 20.06 -15.89 -5.56
CA PHE A 236 19.35 -15.86 -4.29
C PHE A 236 20.25 -16.24 -3.10
N GLU A 237 21.17 -17.19 -3.29
CA GLU A 237 22.16 -17.58 -2.28
C GLU A 237 23.15 -16.46 -1.97
N GLU A 238 23.65 -15.76 -3.00
CA GLU A 238 24.49 -14.57 -2.83
C GLU A 238 23.76 -13.45 -2.08
N LEU A 239 22.49 -13.21 -2.42
CA LEU A 239 21.66 -12.22 -1.76
C LEU A 239 21.43 -12.57 -0.27
N THR A 240 21.16 -13.85 0.01
CA THR A 240 20.98 -14.39 1.37
C THR A 240 22.27 -14.26 2.18
N LYS A 241 23.43 -14.54 1.57
CA LYS A 241 24.74 -14.36 2.22
C LYS A 241 24.96 -12.90 2.59
N LYS A 242 24.71 -11.97 1.66
CA LYS A 242 24.83 -10.54 1.93
C LYS A 242 23.89 -10.07 3.05
N ALA A 243 22.67 -10.58 3.07
CA ALA A 243 21.71 -10.29 4.14
C ALA A 243 22.23 -10.79 5.50
N ARG A 244 22.78 -12.01 5.58
CA ARG A 244 23.37 -12.56 6.80
C ARG A 244 24.52 -11.69 7.32
N GLU A 245 25.44 -11.29 6.45
CA GLU A 245 26.56 -10.42 6.83
C GLU A 245 26.13 -9.08 7.44
N LEU A 246 24.94 -8.58 7.09
CA LEU A 246 24.38 -7.36 7.65
C LEU A 246 23.65 -7.62 8.97
N LEU A 247 22.91 -8.73 9.08
CA LEU A 247 22.28 -9.17 10.33
C LEU A 247 23.34 -9.46 11.41
N ASP A 248 24.44 -10.11 11.05
CA ASP A 248 25.57 -10.40 11.95
C ASP A 248 26.26 -9.12 12.46
N LYS A 249 26.12 -8.00 11.74
CA LYS A 249 26.55 -6.66 12.17
C LYS A 249 25.54 -5.95 13.08
N GLY A 250 24.47 -6.63 13.48
CA GLY A 250 23.46 -6.14 14.41
C GLY A 250 22.34 -5.31 13.77
N LEU A 251 22.22 -5.28 12.44
CA LEU A 251 21.10 -4.59 11.78
C LEU A 251 19.81 -5.37 11.98
N ASN A 252 18.69 -4.65 12.09
CA ASN A 252 17.37 -5.30 12.06
C ASN A 252 16.95 -5.68 10.63
N GLU A 253 15.85 -6.41 10.50
CA GLU A 253 15.36 -6.93 9.20
C GLU A 253 15.03 -5.80 8.21
N LYS A 254 14.38 -4.73 8.67
CA LYS A 254 13.98 -3.59 7.83
C LYS A 254 15.20 -2.81 7.32
N GLU A 255 16.19 -2.60 8.18
CA GLU A 255 17.48 -1.98 7.82
C GLU A 255 18.25 -2.86 6.84
N THR A 256 18.28 -4.17 7.09
CA THR A 256 18.95 -5.14 6.23
C THR A 256 18.32 -5.15 4.85
N LEU A 257 16.99 -5.26 4.74
CA LEU A 257 16.28 -5.22 3.47
C LEU A 257 16.67 -3.97 2.67
N ARG A 258 16.62 -2.79 3.30
CA ARG A 258 16.96 -1.52 2.64
C ARG A 258 18.41 -1.47 2.15
N LYS A 259 19.37 -2.05 2.89
CA LYS A 259 20.79 -2.10 2.48
C LYS A 259 21.10 -3.19 1.44
N VAL A 260 20.32 -4.27 1.41
CA VAL A 260 20.45 -5.34 0.42
C VAL A 260 19.83 -4.95 -0.92
N MET A 261 18.79 -4.11 -0.92
CA MET A 261 18.22 -3.52 -2.13
C MET A 261 19.22 -2.57 -2.80
N ILE A 262 20.09 -3.10 -3.67
CA ILE A 262 21.14 -2.34 -4.39
C ILE A 262 20.59 -1.66 -5.65
N LYS A 263 19.45 -2.13 -6.18
CA LYS A 263 18.78 -1.67 -7.41
C LYS A 263 17.26 -1.77 -7.25
N PHE A 264 16.51 -1.23 -8.21
CA PHE A 264 15.10 -1.60 -8.42
C PHE A 264 15.03 -3.09 -8.73
N MET A 265 14.58 -3.85 -7.74
CA MET A 265 14.31 -5.28 -7.79
C MET A 265 13.08 -5.53 -6.91
N PRO A 266 12.34 -6.63 -7.14
CA PRO A 266 11.18 -6.99 -6.32
C PRO A 266 11.53 -7.05 -4.83
N PRO A 267 10.92 -6.21 -3.97
CA PRO A 267 11.12 -6.23 -2.53
C PRO A 267 10.91 -7.61 -1.88
N SER A 268 9.97 -8.41 -2.39
CA SER A 268 9.70 -9.75 -1.88
C SER A 268 10.88 -10.71 -2.01
N ILE A 269 11.68 -10.61 -3.07
CA ILE A 269 12.90 -11.42 -3.23
C ILE A 269 13.90 -11.10 -2.13
N VAL A 270 14.09 -9.82 -1.85
CA VAL A 270 15.03 -9.37 -0.80
C VAL A 270 14.52 -9.77 0.58
N TRP A 271 13.23 -9.59 0.83
CA TRP A 271 12.62 -9.98 2.10
C TRP A 271 12.79 -11.47 2.39
N GLU A 272 12.52 -12.33 1.41
CA GLU A 272 12.69 -13.78 1.58
C GLU A 272 14.16 -14.18 1.77
N ALA A 273 15.10 -13.49 1.14
CA ALA A 273 16.53 -13.67 1.40
C ALA A 273 16.91 -13.28 2.85
N VAL A 274 16.38 -12.17 3.37
CA VAL A 274 16.58 -11.74 4.77
C VAL A 274 15.97 -12.75 5.75
N ARG A 275 14.73 -13.21 5.50
CA ARG A 275 14.07 -14.24 6.32
C ARG A 275 14.85 -15.54 6.34
N ARG A 276 15.36 -15.97 5.19
CA ARG A 276 16.19 -17.19 5.10
C ARG A 276 17.53 -17.03 5.80
N ALA A 277 18.14 -15.84 5.74
CA ALA A 277 19.40 -15.56 6.41
C ALA A 277 19.28 -15.73 7.94
N LYS A 278 18.14 -15.35 8.54
CA LYS A 278 17.85 -15.43 9.98
C LYS A 278 17.50 -16.85 10.49
N LYS A 279 17.02 -17.74 9.63
CA LYS A 279 16.62 -19.12 10.01
C LYS A 279 17.80 -20.08 10.21
N VAL A 280 19.03 -19.63 9.95
CA VAL A 280 20.28 -20.41 10.03
C VAL A 280 21.16 -19.78 11.09
#